data_AF-A0A3B9Y8L9-F1
#
_entry.id   AF-A0A3B9Y8L9-F1
#
_cell.length_a   1.000
_cell.length_b   1.000
_cell.length_c   1.000
_cell.angle_alpha   90.00
_cell.angle_beta   90.00
_cell.angle_gamma   90.00
#
_symmetry.space_group_name_H-M   'P 1'
#
loop_
_entity.id
_entity.type
_entity.pdbx_description
1 polymer ?
#
loop_
_entity_poly.entity_id
_entity_poly.type
_entity_poly.pdbx_seq_one_letter_code
_entity_poly.pdbx_strand_id
1 'polypeptide(L)'
;MGKTLQMNPERVAYAEANGWRAYYERDWLKVMRLIVALCQEQFHIPFPMSLLAAYYTTRASASWVPEDHDVGKVQRYLKKFYRIARRYSGLQFDVERVAALELQYFDVHRRLVGKEDKSEFIQTMIDLHCAIFGLTPQQARESAELRVKASDTVDLITSKTSTNVAADWAKLEQYLRQCYASIQRELAS
;
A
#
# COMPACT_ATOMS: atom_id res chain seq x y z
N MET A 1 -22.24 -4.88 15.60
CA MET A 1 -20.99 -4.26 16.06
C MET A 1 -19.87 -4.73 15.15
N GLY A 2 -19.51 -3.93 14.15
CA GLY A 2 -18.39 -4.25 13.26
C GLY A 2 -17.09 -4.20 14.06
N LYS A 3 -16.20 -5.17 13.87
CA LYS A 3 -14.85 -5.09 14.46
C LYS A 3 -14.18 -3.83 13.92
N THR A 4 -13.97 -2.84 14.77
CA THR A 4 -13.07 -1.73 14.44
C THR A 4 -11.69 -2.33 14.24
N LEU A 5 -11.15 -2.19 13.03
CA LEU A 5 -9.81 -2.65 12.73
C LEU A 5 -8.84 -1.83 13.59
N GLN A 6 -8.18 -2.49 14.53
CA GLN A 6 -7.13 -1.88 15.33
C GLN A 6 -5.79 -2.30 14.75
N MET A 7 -5.15 -1.36 14.05
CA MET A 7 -3.81 -1.53 13.50
C MET A 7 -2.83 -0.62 14.24
N ASN A 8 -1.61 -1.09 14.43
CA ASN A 8 -0.54 -0.27 15.00
C ASN A 8 0.14 0.52 13.86
N PRO A 9 -0.11 1.83 13.73
CA PRO A 9 0.37 2.61 12.60
C PRO A 9 1.91 2.65 12.52
N GLU A 10 2.60 2.52 13.65
CA GLU A 10 4.07 2.49 13.68
C GLU A 10 4.61 1.19 13.10
N ARG A 11 4.02 0.05 13.49
CA ARG A 11 4.46 -1.26 12.99
C ARG A 11 4.14 -1.45 11.52
N VAL A 12 2.98 -0.96 11.07
CA VAL A 12 2.59 -1.01 9.65
C VAL A 12 3.52 -0.10 8.82
N ALA A 13 3.74 1.14 9.26
CA ALA A 13 4.65 2.07 8.58
C ALA A 13 6.08 1.55 8.52
N TYR A 14 6.60 0.99 9.62
CA TYR A 14 7.92 0.39 9.67
C TYR A 14 8.04 -0.79 8.70
N ALA A 15 7.06 -1.70 8.72
CA ALA A 15 7.07 -2.88 7.86
C ALA A 15 7.07 -2.49 6.38
N GLU A 16 6.29 -1.48 6.02
CA GLU A 16 6.21 -1.01 4.65
C GLU A 16 7.43 -0.22 4.19
N ALA A 17 7.90 0.74 4.98
CA ALA A 17 9.09 1.53 4.66
C ALA A 17 10.32 0.62 4.49
N ASN A 18 10.51 -0.31 5.42
CA ASN A 18 11.59 -1.29 5.31
C ASN A 18 11.35 -2.29 4.19
N GLY A 19 10.09 -2.55 3.82
CA GLY A 19 9.73 -3.40 2.68
C GLY A 19 10.16 -2.77 1.36
N TRP A 20 9.87 -1.48 1.17
CA TRP A 20 10.33 -0.72 0.01
C TRP A 20 11.86 -0.59 -0.02
N ARG A 21 12.49 -0.37 1.12
CA ARG A 21 13.95 -0.35 1.23
C ARG A 21 14.57 -1.71 0.89
N ALA A 22 14.03 -2.80 1.42
CA ALA A 22 14.50 -4.16 1.12
C ALA A 22 14.27 -4.51 -0.35
N TYR A 23 13.18 -4.03 -0.96
CA TYR A 23 12.94 -4.18 -2.39
C TYR A 23 14.01 -3.46 -3.23
N TYR A 24 14.37 -2.23 -2.84
CA TYR A 24 15.48 -1.49 -3.45
C TYR A 24 16.83 -2.21 -3.28
N GLU A 25 17.10 -2.74 -2.08
CA GLU A 25 18.29 -3.56 -1.77
C GLU A 25 18.24 -4.96 -2.42
N ARG A 26 17.14 -5.32 -3.10
CA ARG A 26 16.87 -6.63 -3.73
C ARG A 26 16.89 -7.80 -2.74
N ASP A 27 16.66 -7.53 -1.45
CA ASP A 27 16.56 -8.54 -0.39
C ASP A 27 15.13 -9.11 -0.32
N TRP A 28 14.84 -10.03 -1.23
CA TRP A 28 13.52 -10.65 -1.36
C TRP A 28 13.06 -11.42 -0.10
N LEU A 29 14.00 -11.97 0.68
CA LEU A 29 13.67 -12.67 1.93
C LEU A 29 13.15 -11.70 2.98
N LYS A 30 13.82 -10.54 3.10
CA LYS A 30 13.39 -9.47 4.01
C LYS A 30 12.08 -8.84 3.54
N VAL A 31 11.91 -8.60 2.23
CA VAL A 31 10.63 -8.14 1.64
C VAL A 31 9.49 -9.08 2.03
N MET A 32 9.65 -10.38 1.82
CA MET A 32 8.59 -11.35 2.12
C MET A 32 8.24 -11.38 3.61
N ARG A 33 9.25 -11.36 4.51
CA ARG A 33 9.02 -11.30 5.96
C ARG A 33 8.27 -10.03 6.37
N LEU A 34 8.62 -8.88 5.78
CA LEU A 34 7.99 -7.60 6.09
C LEU A 34 6.56 -7.50 5.54
N ILE A 35 6.27 -8.04 4.35
CA ILE A 35 4.90 -8.12 3.84
C ILE A 35 4.05 -9.05 4.71
N VAL A 36 4.61 -10.17 5.19
CA VAL A 36 3.92 -11.07 6.12
C VAL A 36 3.58 -10.36 7.43
N ALA A 37 4.54 -9.64 8.01
CA ALA A 37 4.33 -8.84 9.21
C ALA A 37 3.27 -7.76 8.96
N LEU A 38 3.33 -7.05 7.84
CA LEU A 38 2.34 -6.04 7.47
C LEU A 38 0.93 -6.65 7.36
N CYS A 39 0.78 -7.81 6.72
CA CYS A 39 -0.50 -8.51 6.61
C CYS A 39 -1.06 -8.93 7.98
N GLN A 40 -0.18 -9.34 8.90
CA GLN A 40 -0.54 -9.68 10.27
C GLN A 40 -0.99 -8.45 11.07
N GLU A 41 -0.23 -7.35 11.00
CA GLU A 41 -0.52 -6.13 11.76
C GLU A 41 -1.72 -5.37 11.22
N GLN A 42 -1.87 -5.29 9.89
CA GLN A 42 -2.91 -4.52 9.25
C GLN A 42 -4.23 -5.27 9.19
N PHE A 43 -4.22 -6.56 8.85
CA PHE A 43 -5.43 -7.33 8.58
C PHE A 43 -5.65 -8.52 9.53
N HIS A 44 -4.80 -8.69 10.55
CA HIS A 44 -4.86 -9.81 11.50
C HIS A 44 -4.87 -11.19 10.80
N ILE A 45 -4.23 -11.26 9.62
CA ILE A 45 -4.18 -12.49 8.81
C ILE A 45 -3.24 -13.48 9.50
N PRO A 46 -3.61 -14.77 9.66
CA PRO A 46 -2.72 -15.76 10.25
C PRO A 46 -1.51 -16.02 9.34
N PHE A 47 -0.36 -16.31 9.95
CA PHE A 47 0.93 -16.52 9.26
C PHE A 47 0.89 -17.29 7.92
N PRO A 48 0.27 -18.50 7.83
CA PRO A 48 0.25 -19.25 6.57
C PRO A 48 -0.52 -18.51 5.46
N MET A 49 -1.56 -17.76 5.82
CA MET A 49 -2.33 -16.96 4.86
C MET A 49 -1.62 -15.65 4.53
N SER A 50 -0.86 -15.07 5.45
CA SER A 50 -0.01 -13.90 5.19
C SER A 50 1.10 -14.23 4.19
N LEU A 51 1.67 -15.45 4.25
CA LEU A 51 2.63 -15.91 3.25
C LEU A 51 1.98 -16.04 1.87
N LEU A 52 0.77 -16.60 1.82
CA LEU A 52 0.01 -16.72 0.58
C LEU A 52 -0.39 -15.34 0.01
N ALA A 53 -0.76 -14.40 0.88
CA ALA A 53 -1.05 -13.01 0.52
C ALA A 53 0.20 -12.32 -0.05
N ALA A 54 1.34 -12.44 0.62
CA ALA A 54 2.62 -11.91 0.16
C ALA A 54 3.02 -12.50 -1.20
N TYR A 55 2.79 -13.80 -1.40
CA TYR A 55 3.00 -14.46 -2.70
C TYR A 55 2.12 -13.84 -3.80
N TYR A 56 0.83 -13.62 -3.55
CA TYR A 56 -0.05 -13.01 -4.55
C TYR A 56 0.34 -11.56 -4.89
N THR A 57 0.66 -10.75 -3.89
CA THR A 57 1.12 -9.36 -4.12
C THR A 57 2.41 -9.33 -4.92
N THR A 58 3.39 -10.16 -4.56
CA THR A 58 4.67 -10.26 -5.30
C THR A 58 4.45 -10.69 -6.75
N ARG A 59 3.56 -11.66 -6.99
CA ARG A 59 3.21 -12.12 -8.35
C ARG A 59 2.43 -11.08 -9.14
N ALA A 60 1.59 -10.28 -8.49
CA ALA A 60 0.90 -9.16 -9.11
C ALA A 60 1.90 -8.10 -9.58
N SER A 61 2.80 -7.66 -8.71
CA SER A 61 3.86 -6.70 -9.05
C SER A 61 4.77 -7.23 -10.15
N ALA A 62 5.23 -8.50 -10.05
CA ALA A 62 6.06 -9.11 -11.09
C ALA A 62 5.34 -9.21 -12.45
N SER A 63 4.01 -9.40 -12.45
CA SER A 63 3.22 -9.41 -13.69
C SER A 63 3.01 -8.02 -14.28
N TRP A 64 3.13 -6.95 -13.47
CA TRP A 64 3.02 -5.54 -13.87
C TRP A 64 4.33 -4.95 -14.43
N VAL A 65 5.48 -5.52 -14.05
CA VAL A 65 6.81 -5.09 -14.52
C VAL A 65 6.91 -4.99 -16.06
N PRO A 66 6.56 -6.03 -16.86
CA PRO A 66 6.69 -5.97 -18.32
C PRO A 66 5.77 -4.90 -18.96
N GLU A 67 6.20 -4.28 -20.05
CA GLU A 67 5.40 -3.28 -20.78
C GLU A 67 4.14 -3.90 -21.42
N ASP A 68 4.25 -5.12 -21.95
CA ASP A 68 3.12 -5.95 -22.40
C ASP A 68 2.61 -6.83 -21.24
N HIS A 69 2.05 -6.21 -20.20
CA HIS A 69 1.50 -6.92 -19.05
C HIS A 69 0.03 -7.29 -19.28
N ASP A 70 -0.32 -8.55 -18.96
CA ASP A 70 -1.72 -8.97 -18.89
C ASP A 70 -2.38 -8.34 -17.65
N VAL A 71 -3.08 -7.23 -17.87
CA VAL A 71 -3.86 -6.50 -16.87
C VAL A 71 -4.83 -7.43 -16.14
N GLY A 72 -5.45 -8.36 -16.86
CA GLY A 72 -6.35 -9.36 -16.28
C GLY A 72 -5.63 -10.30 -15.32
N LYS A 73 -4.36 -10.65 -15.59
CA LYS A 73 -3.54 -11.47 -14.70
C LYS A 73 -3.18 -10.73 -13.41
N VAL A 74 -2.79 -9.46 -13.50
CA VAL A 74 -2.52 -8.60 -12.33
C VAL A 74 -3.78 -8.50 -11.47
N GLN A 75 -4.91 -8.16 -12.09
CA GLN A 75 -6.19 -8.04 -11.39
C GLN A 75 -6.61 -9.36 -10.73
N ARG A 76 -6.40 -10.52 -11.38
CA ARG A 76 -6.67 -11.84 -10.78
C ARG A 76 -5.85 -12.08 -9.51
N TYR A 77 -4.58 -11.69 -9.47
CA TYR A 77 -3.75 -11.84 -8.28
C TYR A 77 -4.16 -10.86 -7.16
N LEU A 78 -4.44 -9.60 -7.50
CA LEU A 78 -4.95 -8.61 -6.54
C LEU A 78 -6.29 -9.04 -5.93
N LYS A 79 -7.23 -9.53 -6.74
CA LYS A 79 -8.50 -10.10 -6.26
C LYS A 79 -8.29 -11.29 -5.30
N LYS A 80 -7.25 -12.09 -5.48
CA LYS A 80 -6.93 -13.19 -4.55
C LYS A 80 -6.36 -12.67 -3.22
N PHE A 81 -5.47 -11.69 -3.27
CA PHE A 81 -4.92 -11.00 -2.10
C PHE A 81 -6.04 -10.36 -1.25
N TYR A 82 -6.86 -9.51 -1.86
CA TYR A 82 -7.92 -8.77 -1.16
C TYR A 82 -9.03 -9.68 -0.61
N ARG A 83 -9.25 -10.85 -1.21
CA ARG A 83 -10.17 -11.85 -0.67
C ARG A 83 -9.66 -12.46 0.64
N ILE A 84 -8.35 -12.69 0.76
CA ILE A 84 -7.73 -13.13 2.02
C ILE A 84 -7.84 -11.99 3.03
N ALA A 85 -7.44 -10.77 2.65
CA ALA A 85 -7.51 -9.61 3.53
C ALA A 85 -8.93 -9.40 4.07
N ARG A 86 -9.96 -9.42 3.21
CA ARG A 86 -11.37 -9.30 3.61
C ARG A 86 -11.80 -10.40 4.59
N ARG A 87 -11.41 -11.65 4.33
CA ARG A 87 -11.84 -12.81 5.14
C ARG A 87 -11.33 -12.75 6.58
N TYR A 88 -10.11 -12.23 6.80
CA TYR A 88 -9.49 -12.23 8.13
C TYR A 88 -9.57 -10.88 8.86
N SER A 89 -9.57 -9.76 8.13
CA SER A 89 -9.66 -8.43 8.73
C SER A 89 -11.03 -8.11 9.32
N GLY A 90 -12.09 -8.78 8.84
CA GLY A 90 -13.47 -8.46 9.21
C GLY A 90 -14.02 -7.19 8.52
N LEU A 91 -13.23 -6.56 7.65
CA LEU A 91 -13.68 -5.44 6.82
C LEU A 91 -14.70 -5.91 5.77
N GLN A 92 -15.62 -5.03 5.38
CA GLN A 92 -16.71 -5.32 4.43
C GLN A 92 -16.54 -4.60 3.09
N PHE A 93 -15.30 -4.51 2.59
CA PHE A 93 -15.04 -3.87 1.30
C PHE A 93 -15.35 -4.78 0.10
N ASP A 94 -15.60 -4.15 -1.04
CA ASP A 94 -15.76 -4.83 -2.33
C ASP A 94 -14.37 -5.17 -2.92
N VAL A 95 -14.08 -6.47 -2.99
CA VAL A 95 -12.80 -7.01 -3.51
C VAL A 95 -12.58 -6.64 -4.97
N GLU A 96 -13.64 -6.58 -5.78
CA GLU A 96 -13.51 -6.23 -7.20
C GLU A 96 -13.18 -4.76 -7.36
N ARG A 97 -13.89 -3.89 -6.64
CA ARG A 97 -13.66 -2.44 -6.65
C ARG A 97 -12.26 -2.11 -6.16
N VAL A 98 -11.83 -2.68 -5.02
CA VAL A 98 -10.49 -2.43 -4.48
C VAL A 98 -9.41 -2.92 -5.43
N ALA A 99 -9.56 -4.11 -6.04
CA ALA A 99 -8.58 -4.61 -7.00
C ALA A 99 -8.49 -3.76 -8.28
N ALA A 100 -9.59 -3.15 -8.72
CA ALA A 100 -9.60 -2.22 -9.85
C ALA A 100 -8.92 -0.88 -9.49
N LEU A 101 -9.19 -0.34 -8.29
CA LEU A 101 -8.55 0.88 -7.80
C LEU A 101 -7.04 0.69 -7.56
N GLU A 102 -6.62 -0.46 -7.05
CA GLU A 102 -5.20 -0.79 -6.86
C GLU A 102 -4.45 -0.86 -8.21
N LEU A 103 -5.10 -1.41 -9.24
CA LEU A 103 -4.56 -1.41 -10.59
C LEU A 103 -4.48 0.00 -11.18
N GLN A 104 -5.52 0.81 -10.97
CA GLN A 104 -5.52 2.22 -11.37
C GLN A 104 -4.40 2.99 -10.66
N TYR A 105 -4.16 2.70 -9.38
CA TYR A 105 -3.02 3.23 -8.64
C TYR A 105 -1.69 2.88 -9.33
N PHE A 106 -1.44 1.62 -9.70
CA PHE A 106 -0.20 1.25 -10.38
C PHE A 106 0.00 1.99 -11.71
N ASP A 107 -1.08 2.16 -12.47
CA ASP A 107 -1.07 2.90 -13.72
C ASP A 107 -0.80 4.40 -13.52
N VAL A 108 -1.57 5.05 -12.63
CA VAL A 108 -1.41 6.48 -12.29
C VAL A 108 -0.04 6.76 -11.70
N HIS A 109 0.44 5.90 -10.80
CA HIS A 109 1.78 6.00 -10.23
C HIS A 109 2.83 6.01 -11.34
N ARG A 110 2.80 5.04 -12.26
CA ARG A 110 3.73 4.95 -13.40
C ARG A 110 3.65 6.18 -14.33
N ARG A 111 2.44 6.69 -14.61
CA ARG A 111 2.22 7.86 -15.49
C ARG A 111 2.64 9.18 -14.88
N LEU A 112 2.59 9.30 -13.56
CA LEU A 112 2.85 10.55 -12.83
C LEU A 112 4.20 10.57 -12.10
N VAL A 113 5.02 9.53 -12.22
CA VAL A 113 6.43 9.58 -11.77
C VAL A 113 7.11 10.81 -12.38
N GLY A 114 7.73 11.64 -11.53
CA GLY A 114 8.45 12.86 -11.95
C GLY A 114 7.59 14.05 -12.40
N LYS A 115 6.26 13.95 -12.39
CA LYS A 115 5.37 15.10 -12.67
C LYS A 115 5.06 15.90 -11.41
N GLU A 116 4.95 17.22 -11.54
CA GLU A 116 4.58 18.13 -10.44
C GLU A 116 3.10 18.00 -10.05
N ASP A 117 2.21 17.78 -11.02
CA ASP A 117 0.79 17.56 -10.73
C ASP A 117 0.53 16.10 -10.32
N LYS A 118 0.17 15.92 -9.05
CA LYS A 118 -0.21 14.65 -8.45
C LYS A 118 -1.69 14.60 -8.07
N SER A 119 -2.51 15.52 -8.56
CA SER A 119 -3.93 15.62 -8.17
C SER A 119 -4.71 14.34 -8.50
N GLU A 120 -4.48 13.74 -9.67
CA GLU A 120 -5.06 12.44 -10.07
C GLU A 120 -4.58 11.30 -9.15
N PHE A 121 -3.31 11.32 -8.72
CA PHE A 121 -2.77 10.32 -7.81
C PHE A 121 -3.41 10.44 -6.42
N ILE A 122 -3.54 11.66 -5.88
CA ILE A 122 -4.22 11.91 -4.62
C ILE A 122 -5.67 11.42 -4.70
N GLN A 123 -6.40 11.73 -5.79
CA GLN A 123 -7.78 11.28 -5.96
C GLN A 123 -7.89 9.74 -6.02
N THR A 124 -7.01 9.08 -6.75
CA THR A 124 -6.96 7.61 -6.83
C THR A 124 -6.72 6.98 -5.45
N MET A 125 -5.83 7.58 -4.66
CA MET A 125 -5.55 7.14 -3.29
C MET A 125 -6.72 7.39 -2.33
N ILE A 126 -7.44 8.50 -2.49
CA ILE A 126 -8.69 8.77 -1.75
C ILE A 126 -9.69 7.66 -2.02
N ASP A 127 -9.97 7.37 -3.30
CA ASP A 127 -10.94 6.36 -3.70
C ASP A 127 -10.56 4.97 -3.18
N LEU A 128 -9.26 4.64 -3.21
CA LEU A 128 -8.72 3.40 -2.66
C LEU A 128 -8.90 3.30 -1.15
N HIS A 129 -8.55 4.34 -0.39
CA HIS A 129 -8.71 4.36 1.07
C HIS A 129 -10.20 4.31 1.48
N CYS A 130 -11.07 5.04 0.78
CA CYS A 130 -12.51 4.94 0.95
C CYS A 130 -13.01 3.52 0.71
N ALA A 131 -12.55 2.86 -0.36
CA ALA A 131 -12.97 1.51 -0.70
C ALA A 131 -12.48 0.46 0.31
N ILE A 132 -11.23 0.56 0.80
CA ILE A 132 -10.65 -0.42 1.74
C ILE A 132 -11.18 -0.24 3.16
N PHE A 133 -11.15 0.99 3.67
CA PHE A 133 -11.41 1.30 5.08
C PHE A 133 -12.85 1.79 5.33
N GLY A 134 -13.64 2.03 4.29
CA GLY A 134 -15.00 2.54 4.42
C GLY A 134 -15.07 4.00 4.87
N LEU A 135 -13.98 4.76 4.69
CA LEU A 135 -13.89 6.17 5.05
C LEU A 135 -14.62 7.07 4.03
N THR A 136 -15.00 8.27 4.45
CA THR A 136 -15.47 9.31 3.51
C THR A 136 -14.28 9.94 2.76
N PRO A 137 -14.50 10.56 1.58
CA PRO A 137 -13.42 11.22 0.84
C PRO A 137 -12.67 12.29 1.63
N GLN A 138 -13.37 12.99 2.53
CA GLN A 138 -12.78 14.01 3.39
C GLN A 138 -11.82 13.41 4.42
N GLN A 139 -12.20 12.28 5.02
CA GLN A 139 -11.38 11.54 5.99
C GLN A 139 -10.18 10.85 5.31
N ALA A 140 -10.38 10.32 4.10
CA ALA A 140 -9.34 9.67 3.33
C ALA A 140 -8.31 10.65 2.73
N ARG A 141 -8.61 11.96 2.66
CA ARG A 141 -7.75 12.96 2.03
C ARG A 141 -6.37 13.08 2.67
N GLU A 142 -6.31 13.24 3.99
CA GLU A 142 -5.03 13.41 4.71
C GLU A 142 -4.12 12.19 4.48
N SER A 143 -4.67 10.99 4.65
CA SER A 143 -3.93 9.75 4.42
C SER A 143 -3.49 9.57 2.96
N ALA A 144 -4.33 9.94 1.99
CA ALA A 144 -4.00 9.88 0.57
C ALA A 144 -2.83 10.84 0.22
N GLU A 145 -2.88 12.08 0.68
CA GLU A 145 -1.81 13.06 0.44
C GLU A 145 -0.48 12.61 1.05
N LEU A 146 -0.50 12.04 2.27
CA LEU A 146 0.69 11.50 2.92
C LEU A 146 1.26 10.29 2.17
N ARG A 147 0.38 9.44 1.62
CA ARG A 147 0.78 8.28 0.82
C ARG A 147 1.44 8.67 -0.49
N VAL A 148 0.92 9.71 -1.15
CA VAL A 148 1.53 10.28 -2.36
C VAL A 148 2.92 10.86 -2.06
N LYS A 149 3.07 11.60 -0.94
CA LYS A 149 4.38 12.12 -0.50
C LYS A 149 5.41 11.02 -0.21
N ALA A 150 4.97 9.92 0.42
CA ALA A 150 5.82 8.76 0.64
C ALA A 150 6.29 8.12 -0.68
N SER A 151 5.38 8.01 -1.66
CA SER A 151 5.66 7.47 -2.98
C SER A 151 6.66 8.34 -3.76
N ASP A 152 6.47 9.66 -3.73
CA ASP A 152 7.39 10.62 -4.37
C ASP A 152 8.78 10.58 -3.72
N THR A 153 8.85 10.37 -2.39
CA THR A 153 10.12 10.22 -1.67
C THR A 153 10.86 8.95 -2.10
N VAL A 154 10.18 7.81 -2.31
CA VAL A 154 10.84 6.60 -2.82
C VAL A 154 11.23 6.75 -4.29
N ASP A 155 10.43 7.46 -5.10
CA ASP A 155 10.77 7.77 -6.49
C ASP A 155 12.07 8.58 -6.56
N LEU A 156 12.23 9.61 -5.70
CA LEU A 156 13.48 10.40 -5.60
C LEU A 156 14.71 9.57 -5.21
N ILE A 157 14.53 8.58 -4.34
CA ILE A 157 15.60 7.64 -3.94
C ILE A 157 15.95 6.73 -5.11
N THR A 158 14.95 6.16 -5.79
CA THR A 158 15.14 5.21 -6.89
C THR A 158 15.67 5.88 -8.16
N SER A 159 15.33 7.16 -8.40
CA SER A 159 15.87 7.98 -9.48
C SER A 159 17.31 8.46 -9.22
N LYS A 160 17.90 8.11 -8.07
CA LYS A 160 19.24 8.54 -7.62
C LYS A 160 19.40 10.06 -7.57
N THR A 161 18.31 10.80 -7.45
CA THR A 161 18.31 12.27 -7.36
C THR A 161 18.39 12.74 -5.90
N SER A 162 18.14 11.83 -4.95
CA SER A 162 18.31 12.08 -3.51
C SER A 162 19.77 12.38 -3.14
N THR A 163 19.96 13.52 -2.47
CA THR A 163 21.26 13.92 -1.89
C THR A 163 21.56 13.18 -0.58
N ASN A 164 20.54 12.73 0.14
CA ASN A 164 20.69 12.00 1.40
C ASN A 164 19.63 10.88 1.53
N VAL A 165 19.97 9.73 0.96
CA VAL A 165 19.10 8.54 0.92
C VAL A 165 18.64 8.12 2.32
N ALA A 166 19.51 8.20 3.33
CA ALA A 166 19.15 7.80 4.70
C ALA A 166 18.10 8.73 5.32
N ALA A 167 18.24 10.05 5.12
CA ALA A 167 17.26 11.03 5.58
C ALA A 167 15.92 10.89 4.85
N ASP A 168 15.95 10.61 3.54
CA ASP A 168 14.73 10.41 2.75
C ASP A 168 13.97 9.14 3.15
N TRP A 169 14.68 8.04 3.47
CA TRP A 169 14.04 6.85 4.04
C TRP A 169 13.34 7.15 5.39
N ALA A 170 13.98 7.94 6.27
CA ALA A 170 13.37 8.33 7.54
C ALA A 170 12.12 9.22 7.34
N LYS A 171 12.20 10.15 6.38
CA LYS A 171 11.08 11.03 6.00
C LYS A 171 9.90 10.25 5.42
N LEU A 172 10.19 9.26 4.58
CA LEU A 172 9.20 8.33 4.03
C LEU A 172 8.49 7.56 5.12
N GLU A 173 9.24 6.97 6.07
CA GLU A 173 8.66 6.25 7.21
C GLU A 173 7.76 7.16 8.05
N GLN A 174 8.17 8.42 8.25
CA GLN A 174 7.36 9.41 8.96
C GLN A 174 6.04 9.71 8.22
N TYR A 175 6.06 9.85 6.90
CA TYR A 175 4.84 10.03 6.10
C TYR A 175 3.90 8.83 6.19
N LEU A 176 4.43 7.61 6.11
CA LEU A 176 3.63 6.40 6.27
C LEU A 176 3.03 6.29 7.67
N ARG A 177 3.80 6.62 8.71
CA ARG A 177 3.30 6.63 10.10
C ARG A 177 2.14 7.60 10.27
N GLN A 178 2.25 8.82 9.73
CA GLN A 178 1.17 9.79 9.78
C GLN A 178 -0.05 9.33 8.97
N CYS A 179 0.18 8.70 7.80
CA CYS A 179 -0.89 8.16 6.96
C CYS A 179 -1.74 7.13 7.72
N TYR A 180 -1.09 6.12 8.30
CA TYR A 180 -1.80 5.10 9.06
C TYR A 180 -2.39 5.62 10.37
N ALA A 181 -1.75 6.59 11.03
CA ALA A 181 -2.30 7.23 12.22
C ALA A 181 -3.56 8.04 11.91
N SER A 182 -3.62 8.73 10.75
CA SER A 182 -4.81 9.42 10.26
C SER A 182 -5.94 8.41 10.01
N ILE A 183 -5.69 7.32 9.28
CA ILE A 183 -6.69 6.27 9.03
C ILE A 183 -7.21 5.67 10.35
N GLN A 184 -6.31 5.33 11.28
CA GLN A 184 -6.71 4.75 12.57
C GLN A 184 -7.55 5.70 13.41
N ARG A 185 -7.28 7.01 13.35
CA ARG A 185 -8.06 8.05 14.02
C ARG A 185 -9.48 8.13 13.48
N GLU A 186 -9.61 8.12 12.16
CA GLU A 186 -10.92 8.18 11.48
C GLU A 186 -11.72 6.89 11.66
N LEU A 187 -11.05 5.73 11.76
CA LEU A 187 -11.71 4.45 12.08
C LEU A 187 -12.17 4.34 13.54
N ALA A 188 -11.58 5.14 14.44
CA ALA A 188 -11.92 5.16 15.86
C ALA A 188 -12.92 6.27 16.23
N SER A 189 -13.25 7.15 15.28
CA SER A 189 -14.21 8.25 15.42
C SER A 189 -15.64 7.79 15.11
#